data_AF-X1AXX4-F1
#
_entry.id   AF-X1AXX4-F1
#
_cell.length_a   1.000
_cell.length_b   1.000
_cell.length_c   1.000
_cell.angle_alpha   90.00
_cell.angle_beta   90.00
_cell.angle_gamma   90.00
#
_symmetry.space_group_name_H-M   'P 1'
#
loop_
_entity.id
_entity.type
_entity.pdbx_description
1 polymer ?
#
loop_
_entity_poly.entity_id
_entity_poly.type
_entity_poly.pdbx_seq_one_letter_code
_entity_poly.pdbx_strand_id
1 'polypeptide(L)'
;MISAFSLFFLTVDPNDLTLSLIAMKISYEYAFSFSLAFRFVPTIAIEAQNIMDAQQSRGYEMQKKGIINQIKNLFPLLVPLIISSIKRAFNVAEALESRAFGSKKERTFYFTIKYSAKDWIFTIYLILLSITLIFFSSF
;
A
#
# COMPACT_ATOMS: atom_id res chain seq x y z
N MET A 1 -0.52 21.50 5.27
CA MET A 1 0.03 20.13 5.14
C MET A 1 -1.04 19.06 5.23
N ILE A 2 -1.86 19.03 6.30
CA ILE A 2 -2.94 18.03 6.48
C ILE A 2 -3.93 18.02 5.29
N SER A 3 -4.36 19.19 4.82
CA SER A 3 -5.29 19.32 3.67
C SER A 3 -4.73 18.75 2.36
N ALA A 4 -3.45 19.01 2.07
CA ALA A 4 -2.79 18.50 0.86
C ALA A 4 -2.61 16.98 0.91
N PHE A 5 -2.28 16.44 2.08
CA PHE A 5 -2.14 15.01 2.28
C PHE A 5 -3.48 14.29 2.13
N SER A 6 -4.56 14.82 2.70
CA SER A 6 -5.90 14.27 2.53
C SER A 6 -6.35 14.29 1.07
N LEU A 7 -6.12 15.39 0.33
CA LEU A 7 -6.43 15.47 -1.10
C LEU A 7 -5.67 14.43 -1.91
N PHE A 8 -4.39 14.21 -1.61
CA PHE A 8 -3.59 13.18 -2.27
C PHE A 8 -4.13 11.77 -2.02
N PHE A 9 -4.38 11.40 -0.77
CA PHE A 9 -4.86 10.05 -0.43
C PHE A 9 -6.29 9.76 -0.90
N LEU A 10 -7.13 10.79 -1.07
CA LEU A 10 -8.51 10.61 -1.55
C LEU A 10 -8.62 10.59 -3.07
N THR A 11 -7.66 11.17 -3.80
CA THR A 11 -7.74 11.29 -5.27
C THR A 11 -6.82 10.34 -6.02
N VAL A 12 -5.77 9.82 -5.38
CA VAL A 12 -4.77 8.94 -6.02
C VAL A 12 -5.08 7.47 -5.74
N ASP A 13 -5.29 6.69 -6.80
CA ASP A 13 -5.42 5.25 -6.68
C ASP A 13 -4.03 4.59 -6.45
N PRO A 14 -3.91 3.62 -5.53
CA PRO A 14 -2.64 2.93 -5.27
C PRO A 14 -2.02 2.21 -6.48
N ASN A 15 -2.84 1.81 -7.47
CA ASN A 15 -2.34 1.19 -8.70
C ASN A 15 -1.63 2.22 -9.59
N ASP A 16 -2.14 3.45 -9.65
CA ASP A 16 -1.49 4.55 -10.39
C ASP A 16 -0.18 4.98 -9.70
N LEU A 17 -0.14 4.92 -8.38
CA LEU A 17 1.10 5.15 -7.63
C LEU A 17 2.19 4.12 -8.01
N THR A 18 1.81 2.87 -8.23
CA THR A 18 2.72 1.80 -8.65
C THR A 18 3.33 2.09 -10.03
N LEU A 19 2.50 2.49 -10.99
CA LEU A 19 2.96 2.84 -12.34
C LEU A 19 3.85 4.10 -12.30
N SER A 20 3.59 5.04 -11.39
CA SER A 20 4.41 6.22 -11.17
C SER A 20 5.80 5.85 -10.64
N LEU A 21 5.89 4.91 -9.69
CA LEU A 21 7.18 4.41 -9.18
C LEU A 21 8.02 3.78 -10.29
N ILE A 22 7.40 3.02 -11.20
CA ILE A 22 8.07 2.44 -12.36
C ILE A 22 8.58 3.54 -13.30
N ALA A 23 7.77 4.58 -13.55
CA ALA A 23 8.18 5.74 -14.35
C ALA A 23 9.35 6.50 -13.71
N MET A 24 9.46 6.50 -12.39
CA MET A 24 10.61 7.03 -11.63
C MET A 24 11.85 6.12 -11.68
N LYS A 25 11.87 5.08 -12.54
CA LYS A 25 12.96 4.10 -12.69
C LYS A 25 13.21 3.21 -11.47
N ILE A 26 12.22 3.06 -10.59
CA ILE A 26 12.28 2.02 -9.55
C ILE A 26 12.10 0.65 -10.21
N SER A 27 12.83 -0.37 -9.75
CA SER A 27 12.67 -1.74 -10.27
C SER A 27 11.21 -2.17 -10.17
N TYR A 28 10.70 -2.76 -11.25
CA TYR A 28 9.30 -3.17 -11.34
C TYR A 28 8.92 -4.15 -10.22
N GLU A 29 9.88 -4.89 -9.67
CA GLU A 29 9.69 -5.84 -8.58
C GLU A 29 9.24 -5.14 -7.31
N TYR A 30 9.91 -4.05 -6.93
CA TYR A 30 9.54 -3.24 -5.77
C TYR A 30 8.19 -2.55 -5.95
N ALA A 31 7.96 -1.98 -7.14
CA ALA A 31 6.70 -1.35 -7.46
C ALA A 31 5.54 -2.37 -7.41
N PHE A 32 5.75 -3.56 -7.97
CA PHE A 32 4.78 -4.65 -7.92
C PHE A 32 4.50 -5.12 -6.48
N SER A 33 5.54 -5.31 -5.66
CA SER A 33 5.38 -5.66 -4.25
C SER A 33 4.57 -4.62 -3.48
N PHE A 34 4.73 -3.34 -3.80
CA PHE A 34 3.96 -2.25 -3.20
C PHE A 34 2.47 -2.30 -3.58
N SER A 35 2.14 -2.52 -4.86
CA SER A 35 0.75 -2.75 -5.30
C SER A 35 0.14 -3.98 -4.60
N LEU A 36 0.91 -5.05 -4.49
CA LEU A 36 0.49 -6.29 -3.84
C LEU A 36 0.19 -6.07 -2.35
N ALA A 37 1.02 -5.28 -1.66
CA ALA A 37 0.82 -4.92 -0.27
C ALA A 37 -0.54 -4.22 -0.07
N PHE A 38 -0.82 -3.17 -0.86
CA PHE A 38 -2.10 -2.47 -0.79
C PHE A 38 -3.30 -3.37 -1.08
N ARG A 39 -3.17 -4.29 -2.04
CA ARG A 39 -4.23 -5.26 -2.35
C ARG A 39 -4.49 -6.21 -1.19
N PHE A 40 -3.48 -6.56 -0.39
CA PHE A 40 -3.62 -7.47 0.74
C PHE A 40 -4.06 -6.79 2.04
N VAL A 41 -3.89 -5.49 2.20
CA VAL A 41 -4.41 -4.74 3.36
C VAL A 41 -5.88 -5.07 3.67
N PRO A 42 -6.85 -4.94 2.72
CA PRO A 42 -8.25 -5.25 3.00
C PRO A 42 -8.47 -6.72 3.33
N THR A 43 -7.75 -7.63 2.66
CA THR A 43 -7.84 -9.07 2.95
C THR A 43 -7.35 -9.42 4.34
N ILE A 44 -6.22 -8.85 4.76
CA ILE A 44 -5.64 -9.04 6.10
C ILE A 44 -6.57 -8.47 7.17
N ALA A 45 -7.23 -7.35 6.91
CA ALA A 45 -8.20 -6.76 7.84
C ALA A 45 -9.41 -7.67 8.06
N ILE A 46 -9.97 -8.23 6.99
CA ILE A 46 -11.09 -9.21 7.08
C ILE A 46 -10.63 -10.47 7.81
N GLU A 47 -9.43 -10.96 7.52
CA GLU A 47 -8.87 -12.14 8.15
C GLU A 47 -8.62 -11.93 9.65
N ALA A 48 -8.10 -10.76 10.03
CA ALA A 48 -7.95 -10.37 11.43
C ALA A 48 -9.31 -10.36 12.14
N GLN A 49 -10.36 -9.81 11.52
CA GLN A 49 -11.71 -9.82 12.08
C GLN A 49 -12.23 -11.25 12.27
N ASN A 50 -12.09 -12.11 11.26
CA ASN A 50 -12.51 -13.50 11.35
C ASN A 50 -11.79 -14.27 12.47
N ILE A 51 -10.48 -14.01 12.65
CA ILE A 51 -9.70 -14.60 13.75
C ILE A 51 -10.21 -14.07 15.09
N MET A 52 -10.47 -12.77 15.21
CA MET A 52 -11.04 -12.18 16.42
C MET A 52 -12.38 -12.83 16.80
N ASP A 53 -13.31 -12.96 15.84
CA ASP A 53 -14.62 -13.54 16.05
C ASP A 53 -14.53 -15.03 16.44
N ALA A 54 -13.60 -15.77 15.84
CA ALA A 54 -13.32 -17.15 16.18
C ALA A 54 -12.74 -17.31 17.59
N GLN A 55 -11.85 -16.42 18.02
CA GLN A 55 -11.30 -16.45 19.38
C GLN A 55 -12.35 -16.05 20.42
N GLN A 56 -13.20 -15.06 20.13
CA GLN A 56 -14.32 -14.70 20.98
C GLN A 56 -15.32 -15.84 21.15
N SER A 57 -15.61 -16.58 20.07
CA SER A 57 -16.46 -17.78 20.10
C SER A 57 -15.87 -18.91 20.96
N ARG A 58 -14.54 -18.94 21.12
CA ARG A 58 -13.83 -19.87 22.03
C ARG A 58 -13.76 -19.36 23.47
N GLY A 59 -14.45 -18.27 23.81
CA GLY A 59 -14.48 -17.68 25.14
C GLY A 59 -13.27 -16.80 25.45
N TYR A 60 -12.48 -16.40 24.44
CA TYR A 60 -11.32 -15.54 24.66
C TYR A 60 -11.76 -14.08 24.86
N GLU A 61 -11.66 -13.57 26.08
CA GLU A 61 -11.92 -12.17 26.40
C GLU A 61 -10.75 -11.28 25.97
N MET A 62 -10.92 -10.54 24.87
CA MET A 62 -9.88 -9.63 24.36
C MET A 62 -9.72 -8.37 25.23
N GLN A 63 -10.75 -7.98 25.98
CA GLN A 63 -10.75 -6.77 26.81
C GLN A 63 -10.40 -7.06 28.27
N LYS A 64 -9.11 -7.24 28.58
CA LYS A 64 -8.62 -7.22 29.97
C LYS A 64 -7.91 -5.91 30.29
N LYS A 65 -8.10 -5.40 31.51
CA LYS A 65 -7.44 -4.17 32.00
C LYS A 65 -5.94 -4.41 32.21
N GLY A 66 -5.11 -3.44 31.78
CA GLY A 66 -3.65 -3.41 31.99
C GLY A 66 -2.82 -3.58 30.71
N ILE A 67 -1.80 -2.74 30.52
CA ILE A 67 -0.96 -2.67 29.30
C ILE A 67 -0.26 -4.01 28.98
N ILE A 68 0.28 -4.69 30.02
CA ILE A 68 0.96 -5.98 29.87
C ILE A 68 -0.01 -7.08 29.43
N ASN A 69 -1.22 -7.07 29.99
CA ASN A 69 -2.26 -8.03 29.64
C ASN A 69 -2.81 -7.78 28.24
N GLN A 70 -2.89 -6.52 27.82
CA GLN A 70 -3.31 -6.14 26.47
C GLN A 70 -2.37 -6.71 25.40
N ILE A 71 -1.05 -6.62 25.61
CA ILE A 71 -0.05 -7.21 24.68
C ILE A 71 -0.16 -8.73 24.65
N LYS A 72 -0.27 -9.39 25.81
CA LYS A 72 -0.49 -10.84 25.88
C LYS A 72 -1.78 -11.25 25.15
N ASN A 73 -2.79 -10.40 25.19
CA ASN A 73 -4.07 -10.64 24.53
C ASN A 73 -4.04 -10.52 23.00
N LEU A 74 -2.97 -9.94 22.41
CA LEU A 74 -2.81 -9.89 20.96
C LEU A 74 -2.23 -11.19 20.37
N PHE A 75 -1.54 -12.02 21.15
CA PHE A 75 -0.89 -13.23 20.62
C PHE A 75 -1.85 -14.20 19.89
N PRO A 76 -3.06 -14.49 20.41
CA PRO A 76 -4.03 -15.36 19.73
C PRO A 76 -4.54 -14.82 18.38
N LEU A 77 -4.37 -13.51 18.14
CA LEU A 77 -4.64 -12.87 16.85
C LEU A 77 -3.40 -12.87 15.96
N LEU A 78 -2.26 -12.40 16.49
CA LEU A 78 -1.04 -12.19 15.71
C LEU A 78 -0.45 -13.50 15.19
N VAL A 79 -0.40 -14.55 16.00
CA VAL A 79 0.24 -15.82 15.59
C VAL A 79 -0.50 -16.44 14.40
N PRO A 80 -1.83 -16.64 14.43
CA PRO A 80 -2.55 -17.15 13.26
C PRO A 80 -2.44 -16.23 12.04
N LEU A 81 -2.55 -14.91 12.23
CA LEU A 81 -2.51 -13.93 11.15
C LEU A 81 -1.15 -13.89 10.45
N ILE A 82 -0.05 -14.03 11.20
CA ILE A 82 1.30 -14.11 10.64
C ILE A 82 1.46 -15.41 9.86
N ILE A 83 1.05 -16.55 10.43
CA ILE A 83 1.15 -17.86 9.75
C ILE A 83 0.36 -17.85 8.44
N SER A 84 -0.85 -17.29 8.43
CA SER A 84 -1.66 -17.22 7.22
C SER A 84 -1.11 -16.24 6.19
N SER A 85 -0.55 -15.12 6.63
CA SER A 85 0.15 -14.15 5.77
C SER A 85 1.38 -14.79 5.10
N ILE A 86 2.17 -15.58 5.84
CA ILE A 86 3.33 -16.31 5.30
C ILE A 86 2.87 -17.33 4.25
N LYS A 87 1.84 -18.14 4.55
CA LYS A 87 1.27 -19.10 3.59
C LYS A 87 0.79 -18.39 2.31
N ARG A 88 0.11 -17.24 2.47
CA ARG A 88 -0.33 -16.42 1.34
C ARG A 88 0.84 -15.93 0.51
N ALA A 89 1.92 -15.49 1.14
CA ALA A 89 3.13 -15.05 0.43
C ALA A 89 3.73 -16.19 -0.41
N PHE A 90 3.82 -17.41 0.13
CA PHE A 90 4.28 -18.58 -0.62
C PHE A 90 3.37 -18.91 -1.80
N ASN A 91 2.06 -18.97 -1.59
CA ASN A 91 1.09 -19.23 -2.67
C ASN A 91 1.20 -18.21 -3.80
N VAL A 92 1.43 -16.93 -3.46
CA VAL A 92 1.62 -15.87 -4.45
C VAL A 92 2.95 -16.03 -5.16
N ALA A 93 4.03 -16.34 -4.45
CA ALA A 93 5.34 -16.58 -5.06
C ALA A 93 5.30 -17.75 -6.06
N GLU A 94 4.71 -18.88 -5.68
CA GLU A 94 4.52 -20.04 -6.56
C GLU A 94 3.67 -19.70 -7.80
N ALA A 95 2.58 -18.93 -7.61
CA ALA A 95 1.76 -18.48 -8.72
C ALA A 95 2.50 -17.51 -9.66
N LEU A 96 3.39 -16.67 -9.12
CA LEU A 96 4.23 -15.77 -9.90
C LEU A 96 5.29 -16.53 -10.69
N GLU A 97 5.95 -17.51 -10.07
CA GLU A 97 6.93 -18.38 -10.71
C GLU A 97 6.29 -19.20 -11.84
N SER A 98 5.11 -19.77 -11.61
CA SER A 98 4.32 -20.48 -12.64
C SER A 98 4.00 -19.59 -13.85
N ARG A 99 3.87 -18.28 -13.64
CA ARG A 99 3.65 -17.27 -14.69
C ARG A 99 4.95 -16.68 -15.26
N ALA A 100 6.10 -17.28 -14.95
CA ALA A 100 7.43 -16.81 -15.35
C ALA A 100 7.71 -15.34 -14.95
N PHE A 101 7.19 -14.90 -13.81
CA PHE A 101 7.45 -13.56 -13.28
C PHE A 101 8.96 -13.38 -13.04
N GLY A 102 9.56 -12.40 -13.71
CA GLY A 102 10.99 -12.10 -13.60
C GLY A 102 11.88 -12.81 -14.62
N SER A 103 11.30 -13.63 -15.50
CA SER A 103 12.05 -14.30 -16.57
C SER A 103 12.59 -13.33 -17.64
N LYS A 104 11.95 -12.17 -17.85
CA LYS A 104 12.39 -11.15 -18.82
C LYS A 104 12.92 -9.89 -18.12
N LYS A 105 14.04 -9.38 -18.63
CA LYS A 105 14.66 -8.11 -18.17
C LYS A 105 13.83 -6.89 -18.53
N GLU A 106 13.19 -6.90 -19.71
CA GLU A 106 12.27 -5.85 -20.15
C GLU A 106 10.82 -6.35 -20.09
N ARG A 107 9.98 -5.65 -19.33
CA ARG A 107 8.55 -5.95 -19.22
C ARG A 107 7.72 -5.01 -20.07
N THR A 108 6.66 -5.56 -20.66
CA THR A 108 5.57 -4.79 -21.27
C THR A 108 4.53 -4.46 -20.21
N PHE A 109 4.14 -3.19 -20.12
CA PHE A 109 3.09 -2.74 -19.21
C PHE A 109 1.75 -2.63 -19.95
N TYR A 110 0.69 -3.23 -19.39
CA TYR A 110 -0.65 -3.14 -19.98
C TYR A 110 -1.28 -1.75 -19.78
N PHE A 111 -1.01 -1.14 -18.62
CA PHE A 111 -1.40 0.24 -18.32
C PHE A 111 -0.16 1.12 -18.30
N THR A 112 -0.24 2.27 -18.98
CA THR A 112 0.81 3.29 -19.01
C THR A 112 0.21 4.60 -18.53
N ILE A 113 0.88 5.28 -17.60
CA ILE A 113 0.51 6.65 -17.24
C ILE A 113 0.85 7.55 -18.43
N LYS A 114 -0.16 8.23 -18.97
CA LYS A 114 0.00 9.27 -19.98
C LYS A 114 -0.29 10.60 -19.32
N TYR A 115 0.65 11.54 -19.41
CA TYR A 115 0.45 12.90 -18.95
C TYR A 115 -0.63 13.56 -19.81
N SER A 116 -1.75 13.90 -19.19
CA SER A 116 -2.82 14.64 -19.87
C SER A 116 -2.42 16.10 -20.07
N ALA A 117 -3.05 16.78 -21.03
CA ALA A 117 -2.87 18.21 -21.22
C ALA A 117 -3.26 19.02 -19.96
N LYS A 118 -4.24 18.51 -19.18
CA LYS A 118 -4.63 19.10 -17.90
C LYS A 118 -3.52 18.99 -16.86
N ASP A 119 -2.80 17.86 -16.83
CA ASP A 119 -1.70 17.63 -15.89
C ASP A 119 -0.52 18.57 -16.18
N TRP A 120 -0.28 18.85 -17.47
CA TRP A 120 0.70 19.84 -17.90
C TRP A 120 0.36 21.25 -17.42
N ILE A 121 -0.88 21.70 -17.64
CA ILE A 121 -1.35 23.02 -17.21
C ILE A 121 -1.24 23.15 -15.68
N PHE A 122 -1.68 22.13 -14.95
CA PHE A 122 -1.60 22.10 -13.49
C PHE A 122 -0.15 22.13 -12.98
N THR A 123 0.76 21.37 -13.60
CA THR A 123 2.18 21.36 -13.25
C THR A 123 2.82 22.73 -13.45
N ILE A 124 2.55 23.38 -14.59
CA ILE A 124 3.08 24.73 -14.88
C ILE A 124 2.56 25.75 -13.87
N TYR A 125 1.27 25.70 -13.54
CA TYR A 125 0.66 26.58 -12.55
C TYR A 125 1.32 26.44 -11.16
N LEU A 126 1.56 25.20 -10.70
CA LEU A 126 2.23 24.94 -9.43
C LEU A 126 3.68 25.44 -9.42
N ILE A 127 4.43 25.27 -10.51
CA ILE A 127 5.80 25.76 -10.63
C ILE A 127 5.82 27.28 -10.54
N LEU A 128 4.96 27.98 -11.29
CA LEU A 128 4.87 29.44 -11.23
C LEU A 128 4.53 29.95 -9.83
N LEU A 129 3.56 29.32 -9.18
CA LEU A 129 3.17 29.66 -7.80
C LEU A 129 4.30 29.43 -6.80
N SER A 130 5.10 28.37 -6.97
CA SER A 130 6.26 28.14 -6.11
C SER A 130 7.34 29.21 -6.28
N ILE A 131 7.59 29.64 -7.52
CA ILE A 131 8.60 30.67 -7.83
C ILE A 131 8.19 32.03 -7.23
N THR A 132 6.92 32.42 -7.37
CA THR A 132 6.43 33.69 -6.81
C THR A 132 6.49 33.72 -5.29
N LEU A 133 6.16 32.60 -4.63
CA LEU A 133 6.29 32.48 -3.18
C LEU A 133 7.74 32.60 -2.70
N ILE A 134 8.68 31.95 -3.38
CA ILE A 134 10.11 32.03 -3.04
C ILE A 134 10.63 33.47 -3.21
N PHE A 135 10.22 34.14 -4.28
CA PHE A 135 10.62 35.53 -4.52
C PHE A 135 10.05 36.47 -3.45
N PHE A 136 8.79 36.30 -3.06
CA PHE A 136 8.16 37.09 -2.00
C PHE A 136 8.75 36.80 -0.61
N SER A 137 9.16 35.56 -0.33
CA SER A 137 9.82 35.21 0.94
C SER A 137 11.29 35.65 1.01
N SER A 138 11.90 35.95 -0.14
CA SER A 138 13.29 36.42 -0.25
C SER A 138 13.41 37.94 -0.12
N PHE A 139 12.28 38.66 -0.05
CA PHE A 139 12.19 40.11 0.17
C PHE A 139 11.75 40.39 1.60
#